data_AF-A0A2P6GA89-F1
#
_entry.id   AF-A0A2P6GA89-F1
#
_cell.length_a   1.000
_cell.length_b   1.000
_cell.length_c   1.000
_cell.angle_alpha   90.00
_cell.angle_beta   90.00
_cell.angle_gamma   90.00
#
_symmetry.space_group_name_H-M   'P 1'
#
loop_
_entity.id
_entity.type
_entity.pdbx_description
1 polymer ?
#
loop_
_entity_poly.entity_id
_entity_poly.type
_entity_poly.pdbx_seq_one_letter_code
_entity_poly.pdbx_strand_id
1 'polypeptide(L)'
;NFSVEKIKSLIYNEGEFPEAPKLLPEDKIIPLKSIINSLTSIGGDVYGIMHSWVDEAEAGLKILKENWDGPIMFYPEIMLFDTSTGGAKIMATEEEFATSCERLLDERIKIVGGCCGVSDAHLRKLVQKISSN
;
A
#
# COMPACT_ATOMS: atom_id res chain seq x y z
N ASN A 1 -14.59 5.25 -4.78
CA ASN A 1 -14.10 6.65 -4.90
C ASN A 1 -12.83 6.80 -4.09
N PHE A 2 -11.76 6.13 -4.50
CA PHE A 2 -10.48 6.12 -3.78
C PHE A 2 -9.63 7.33 -4.19
N SER A 3 -9.39 8.19 -3.20
CA SER A 3 -8.22 9.04 -2.91
C SER A 3 -7.48 9.85 -3.98
N VAL A 4 -7.83 9.83 -5.28
CA VAL A 4 -7.16 10.71 -6.26
C VAL A 4 -7.38 12.20 -5.92
N GLU A 5 -8.37 12.52 -5.08
CA GLU A 5 -8.75 13.89 -4.73
C GLU A 5 -7.97 14.52 -3.57
N LYS A 6 -7.21 13.77 -2.75
CA LYS A 6 -6.64 14.37 -1.52
C LYS A 6 -5.32 15.10 -1.69
N ILE A 7 -4.57 14.87 -2.78
CA ILE A 7 -3.32 15.57 -3.07
C ILE A 7 -3.23 15.73 -4.58
N LYS A 8 -3.10 16.97 -5.09
CA LYS A 8 -2.78 17.22 -6.52
C LYS A 8 -1.59 16.32 -6.86
N SER A 9 -1.74 15.41 -7.83
CA SER A 9 -0.67 14.48 -8.19
C SER A 9 0.63 15.27 -8.40
N LEU A 10 1.58 15.12 -7.49
CA LEU A 10 2.93 15.69 -7.62
C LEU A 10 3.72 15.01 -8.74
N ILE A 11 3.09 14.07 -9.45
CA ILE A 11 3.61 13.30 -10.57
C ILE A 11 3.19 13.91 -11.91
N TYR A 12 2.20 14.82 -11.90
CA TYR A 12 1.65 15.41 -13.11
C TYR A 12 2.11 16.85 -13.25
N ASN A 13 3.08 17.06 -14.15
CA ASN A 13 3.51 18.39 -14.56
C ASN A 13 2.54 18.93 -15.62
N GLU A 14 1.61 19.79 -15.20
CA GLU A 14 0.65 20.48 -16.09
C GLU A 14 1.32 21.27 -17.24
N GLY A 15 2.60 21.64 -17.09
CA GLY A 15 3.37 22.35 -18.11
C GLY A 15 3.96 21.44 -19.20
N GLU A 16 4.21 20.16 -18.90
CA GLU A 16 4.74 19.17 -19.85
C GLU A 16 3.64 18.26 -20.41
N PHE A 17 2.64 17.95 -19.59
CA PHE A 17 1.49 17.16 -19.95
C PHE A 17 0.26 18.05 -19.73
N PRO A 18 -0.31 18.66 -20.77
CA PRO A 18 -1.46 19.55 -20.62
C PRO A 18 -2.78 18.79 -20.43
N GLU A 19 -2.83 17.50 -20.80
CA GLU A 19 -3.99 16.64 -20.59
C GLU A 19 -3.83 15.79 -19.32
N ALA A 20 -4.79 15.92 -18.38
CA ALA A 20 -4.79 15.13 -17.16
C ALA A 20 -4.75 13.63 -17.48
N PRO A 21 -4.11 12.79 -16.65
CA PRO A 21 -4.10 11.35 -16.86
C PRO A 21 -5.55 10.86 -17.02
N LYS A 22 -5.87 10.33 -18.20
CA LYS A 22 -7.19 9.78 -18.45
C LYS A 22 -7.32 8.54 -17.60
N LEU A 23 -8.32 8.53 -16.71
CA LEU A 23 -8.72 7.30 -16.03
C LEU A 23 -9.02 6.24 -17.09
N LEU A 24 -8.68 4.98 -16.81
CA LEU A 24 -9.09 3.89 -17.67
C LEU A 24 -10.62 3.94 -17.82
N PRO A 25 -11.16 3.76 -19.04
CA PRO A 25 -12.60 3.70 -19.21
C PRO A 25 -13.17 2.53 -18.39
N GLU A 26 -14.38 2.67 -17.87
CA GLU A 26 -14.94 1.76 -16.87
C GLU A 26 -14.93 0.29 -17.32
N ASP A 27 -15.14 0.04 -18.62
CA ASP A 27 -15.11 -1.29 -19.24
C ASP A 27 -13.71 -1.95 -19.25
N LYS A 28 -12.66 -1.20 -18.91
CA LYS A 28 -11.27 -1.66 -18.80
C LYS A 28 -10.79 -1.81 -17.36
N ILE A 29 -11.60 -1.43 -16.36
CA ILE A 29 -11.24 -1.59 -14.96
C ILE A 29 -11.42 -3.06 -14.56
N ILE A 30 -10.31 -3.70 -14.17
CA ILE A 30 -10.33 -5.07 -13.65
C ILE A 30 -10.46 -5.00 -12.12
N PRO A 31 -11.51 -5.60 -11.52
CA PRO A 31 -11.62 -5.66 -10.07
C PRO A 31 -10.47 -6.44 -9.44
N LEU A 32 -9.93 -5.96 -8.32
CA LEU A 32 -8.85 -6.64 -7.58
C LEU A 32 -9.19 -8.11 -7.25
N LYS A 33 -10.45 -8.39 -6.91
CA LYS A 33 -10.96 -9.76 -6.70
C LYS A 33 -10.69 -10.69 -7.89
N SER A 34 -10.89 -10.21 -9.12
CA SER A 34 -10.65 -11.00 -10.33
C SER A 34 -9.18 -11.36 -10.50
N ILE A 35 -8.28 -10.42 -10.14
CA ILE A 35 -6.84 -10.65 -10.12
C ILE A 35 -6.49 -11.70 -9.06
N ILE A 36 -7.00 -11.55 -7.83
CA ILE A 36 -6.76 -12.49 -6.73
C ILE A 36 -7.20 -13.90 -7.13
N ASN A 37 -8.42 -14.06 -7.64
CA ASN A 37 -8.93 -15.37 -8.05
C ASN A 37 -8.06 -16.03 -9.14
N SER A 38 -7.53 -15.22 -10.06
CA SER A 38 -6.66 -15.73 -11.12
C SER A 38 -5.32 -16.19 -10.56
N LEU A 39 -4.74 -15.43 -9.64
CA LEU A 39 -3.47 -15.77 -8.99
C LEU A 39 -3.63 -17.00 -8.08
N THR A 40 -4.66 -17.05 -7.25
CA THR A 40 -4.90 -18.20 -6.35
C THR A 40 -5.19 -19.50 -7.10
N SER A 41 -5.74 -19.41 -8.32
CA SER A 41 -5.92 -20.57 -9.21
C SER A 41 -4.60 -21.12 -9.75
N ILE A 42 -3.55 -20.29 -9.86
CA ILE A 42 -2.19 -20.72 -10.25
C ILE A 42 -1.48 -21.36 -9.05
N GLY A 43 -1.77 -20.88 -7.84
CA GLY A 43 -1.18 -21.36 -6.58
C GLY A 43 -0.20 -20.35 -5.99
N GLY A 44 0.25 -20.62 -4.77
CA GLY A 44 1.15 -19.75 -4.01
C GLY A 44 0.94 -19.91 -2.51
N ASP A 45 2.01 -19.76 -1.74
CA ASP A 45 1.98 -19.98 -0.28
C ASP A 45 1.59 -18.72 0.50
N VAL A 46 1.87 -17.54 -0.06
CA VAL A 46 1.63 -16.22 0.57
C VAL A 46 1.24 -15.22 -0.50
N TYR A 47 0.22 -14.41 -0.23
CA TYR A 47 -0.16 -13.26 -1.06
C TYR A 47 -0.03 -11.98 -0.26
N GLY A 48 0.18 -10.85 -0.93
CA GLY A 48 0.35 -9.59 -0.21
C GLY A 48 0.02 -8.35 -1.00
N ILE A 49 -0.12 -7.26 -0.24
CA ILE A 49 -0.28 -5.91 -0.76
C ILE A 49 0.98 -5.14 -0.43
N MET A 50 1.60 -4.53 -1.44
CA MET A 50 2.84 -3.78 -1.32
C MET A 50 2.81 -2.51 -2.16
N HIS A 51 3.74 -1.59 -1.86
CA HIS A 51 3.93 -0.34 -2.60
C HIS A 51 2.64 0.49 -2.73
N SER A 52 1.88 0.48 -1.64
CA SER A 52 0.65 1.25 -1.47
C SER A 52 0.73 1.97 -0.13
N TRP A 53 0.16 3.16 -0.08
CA TRP A 53 -0.10 3.87 1.16
C TRP A 53 -0.95 3.01 2.10
N VAL A 54 -0.85 3.27 3.41
CA VAL A 54 -1.44 2.39 4.43
C VAL A 54 -2.96 2.26 4.28
N ASP A 55 -3.67 3.35 4.01
CA ASP A 55 -5.13 3.36 3.87
C ASP A 55 -5.59 2.60 2.60
N GLU A 56 -4.87 2.77 1.50
CA GLU A 56 -5.10 2.06 0.24
C GLU A 56 -4.78 0.56 0.40
N ALA A 57 -3.73 0.24 1.13
CA ALA A 57 -3.37 -1.12 1.44
C ALA A 57 -4.40 -1.81 2.35
N GLU A 58 -5.00 -1.10 3.31
CA GLU A 58 -6.09 -1.62 4.14
C GLU A 58 -7.29 -2.07 3.29
N ALA A 59 -7.69 -1.26 2.30
CA ALA A 59 -8.76 -1.64 1.38
C ALA A 59 -8.39 -2.88 0.54
N GLY A 60 -7.16 -2.95 0.04
CA GLY A 60 -6.65 -4.12 -0.67
C GLY A 60 -6.58 -5.37 0.20
N LEU A 61 -6.12 -5.23 1.45
CA LEU A 61 -6.03 -6.31 2.43
C LEU A 61 -7.41 -6.87 2.74
N LYS A 62 -8.44 -6.03 2.90
CA LYS A 62 -9.81 -6.50 3.10
C LYS A 62 -10.27 -7.40 1.96
N ILE A 63 -10.08 -6.98 0.71
CA ILE A 63 -10.49 -7.76 -0.47
C ILE A 63 -9.68 -9.06 -0.55
N LEU A 64 -8.37 -9.00 -0.29
CA LEU A 64 -7.52 -10.20 -0.26
C LEU A 64 -8.00 -11.20 0.79
N LYS A 65 -8.27 -10.72 2.00
CA LYS A 65 -8.81 -11.47 3.13
C LYS A 65 -10.17 -12.12 2.84
N GLU A 66 -11.00 -11.54 1.98
CA GLU A 66 -12.29 -12.11 1.58
C GLU A 66 -12.17 -13.21 0.51
N ASN A 67 -11.02 -13.34 -0.16
CA ASN A 67 -10.84 -14.24 -1.31
C ASN A 67 -9.59 -15.15 -1.19
N TRP A 68 -8.93 -15.15 -0.03
CA TRP A 68 -7.76 -15.98 0.28
C TRP A 68 -7.71 -16.32 1.77
N ASP A 69 -7.55 -17.62 2.07
CA ASP A 69 -7.54 -18.14 3.44
C ASP A 69 -6.14 -18.35 4.01
N GLY A 70 -5.10 -18.31 3.17
CA GLY A 70 -3.73 -18.55 3.60
C GLY A 70 -3.04 -17.32 4.20
N PRO A 71 -1.73 -17.43 4.49
CA PRO A 71 -0.93 -16.34 5.02
C PRO A 71 -0.88 -15.12 4.10
N ILE A 72 -0.79 -13.93 4.73
CA ILE A 72 -0.75 -12.64 4.04
C ILE A 72 0.54 -11.87 4.39
N MET A 73 1.09 -11.19 3.40
CA MET A 73 2.15 -10.19 3.52
C MET A 73 1.57 -8.77 3.41
N PHE A 74 2.04 -7.85 4.26
CA PHE A 74 1.68 -6.44 4.23
C PHE A 74 2.94 -5.55 4.20
N TYR A 75 3.11 -4.76 3.13
CA TYR A 75 4.33 -3.97 2.87
C TYR A 75 4.02 -2.54 2.37
N PRO A 76 3.47 -1.66 3.24
CA PRO A 76 3.04 -0.32 2.84
C PRO A 76 4.23 0.62 2.58
N GLU A 77 3.96 1.71 1.87
CA GLU A 77 4.89 2.83 1.69
C GLU A 77 4.45 4.07 2.48
N ILE A 78 5.41 4.95 2.73
CA ILE A 78 5.21 6.24 3.43
C ILE A 78 5.92 7.39 2.72
N MET A 79 6.30 7.19 1.44
CA MET A 79 7.03 8.16 0.65
C MET A 79 6.08 8.86 -0.32
N LEU A 80 6.09 10.18 -0.30
CA LEU A 80 5.52 11.00 -1.36
C LEU A 80 6.66 11.44 -2.28
N PHE A 81 6.61 11.00 -3.54
CA PHE A 81 7.54 11.44 -4.56
C PHE A 81 7.08 12.77 -5.19
N ASP A 82 7.98 13.73 -5.25
CA ASP A 82 7.77 15.02 -5.91
C ASP A 82 8.53 15.03 -7.25
N THR A 83 7.80 14.88 -8.35
CA THR A 83 8.45 14.85 -9.67
C THR A 83 8.98 16.22 -10.11
N SER A 84 8.43 17.32 -9.57
CA SER A 84 8.88 18.67 -9.93
C SER A 84 10.30 18.96 -9.43
N THR A 85 10.66 18.35 -8.30
CA THR A 85 12.00 18.46 -7.70
C THR A 85 12.84 17.20 -7.85
N GLY A 86 12.24 16.08 -8.28
CA GLY A 86 12.84 14.75 -8.20
C GLY A 86 13.07 14.26 -6.76
N GLY A 87 12.45 14.93 -5.79
CA GLY A 87 12.64 14.69 -4.36
C GLY A 87 11.69 13.65 -3.79
N ALA A 88 12.08 13.08 -2.65
CA ALA A 88 11.24 12.19 -1.86
C ALA A 88 10.98 12.80 -0.49
N LYS A 89 9.71 12.84 -0.08
CA LYS A 89 9.30 13.28 1.25
C LYS A 89 8.77 12.09 2.03
N ILE A 90 9.30 11.89 3.25
CA ILE A 90 8.77 10.91 4.20
C ILE A 90 7.56 11.51 4.90
N MET A 91 6.46 10.77 4.92
CA MET A 91 5.13 11.28 5.25
C MET A 91 4.57 10.72 6.56
N ALA A 92 5.27 9.77 7.18
CA ALA A 92 4.96 9.25 8.49
C ALA A 92 6.23 9.17 9.32
N THR A 93 6.10 9.44 10.61
CA THR A 93 7.13 9.15 11.62
C THR A 93 7.17 7.65 11.93
N GLU A 94 8.21 7.24 12.66
CA GLU A 94 8.38 5.87 13.15
C GLU A 94 7.17 5.39 13.98
N GLU A 95 6.63 6.26 14.85
CA GLU A 95 5.47 5.95 15.70
C GLU A 95 4.18 5.86 14.89
N GLU A 96 3.95 6.79 13.96
CA GLU A 96 2.76 6.78 13.10
C GLU A 96 2.74 5.54 12.19
N PHE A 97 3.88 5.19 11.60
CA PHE A 97 4.04 3.98 10.81
C PHE A 97 3.76 2.73 11.64
N ALA A 98 4.40 2.60 12.80
CA ALA A 98 4.24 1.43 13.67
C ALA A 98 2.79 1.27 14.15
N THR A 99 2.14 2.37 14.56
CA THR A 99 0.74 2.38 15.01
C THR A 99 -0.21 1.99 13.88
N SER A 100 0.02 2.51 12.68
CA SER A 100 -0.83 2.21 11.53
C SER A 100 -0.69 0.76 11.09
N CYS A 101 0.53 0.22 11.15
CA CYS A 101 0.76 -1.19 10.86
C CYS A 101 0.13 -2.11 11.90
N GLU A 102 0.37 -1.86 13.20
CA GLU A 102 -0.18 -2.64 14.31
C GLU A 102 -1.71 -2.76 14.23
N ARG A 103 -2.40 -1.65 13.93
CA ARG A 103 -3.86 -1.62 13.76
C ARG A 103 -4.38 -2.61 12.71
N LEU A 104 -3.59 -2.89 11.68
CA LEU A 104 -3.99 -3.74 10.56
C LEU A 104 -3.57 -5.21 10.73
N LEU A 105 -2.67 -5.49 11.66
CA LEU A 105 -2.22 -6.85 11.94
C LEU A 105 -3.36 -7.69 12.51
N ASP A 106 -3.43 -8.93 12.03
CA ASP A 106 -4.32 -9.96 12.54
C ASP A 106 -3.65 -11.32 12.41
N GLU A 107 -4.36 -12.40 12.74
CA GLU A 107 -3.83 -13.75 12.69
C GLU A 107 -3.42 -14.21 11.28
N ARG A 108 -3.88 -13.56 10.21
CA ARG A 108 -3.53 -13.92 8.83
C ARG A 108 -2.34 -13.16 8.28
N ILE A 109 -2.05 -11.96 8.79
CA ILE A 109 -0.85 -11.23 8.40
C ILE A 109 0.37 -11.84 9.11
N LYS A 110 1.15 -12.62 8.37
CA LYS A 110 2.34 -13.33 8.89
C LYS A 110 3.65 -12.64 8.57
N ILE A 111 3.65 -11.74 7.58
CA ILE A 111 4.83 -11.00 7.14
C ILE A 111 4.45 -9.53 7.06
N VAL A 112 5.13 -8.69 7.83
CA VAL A 112 4.98 -7.24 7.81
C VAL A 112 6.33 -6.57 7.65
N GLY A 113 6.37 -5.48 6.89
CA GLY A 113 7.54 -4.61 6.80
C GLY A 113 7.16 -3.33 6.11
N GLY A 114 8.02 -2.79 5.24
CA GLY A 114 7.73 -1.53 4.57
C GLY A 114 8.54 -1.30 3.30
N CYS A 115 7.93 -0.57 2.38
CA CYS A 115 8.44 -0.29 1.05
C CYS A 115 9.06 1.13 1.00
N CYS A 116 8.72 1.93 -0.01
CA CYS A 116 9.28 3.26 -0.20
C CYS A 116 9.10 4.16 1.02
N GLY A 117 10.21 4.77 1.46
CA GLY A 117 10.25 5.68 2.60
C GLY A 117 10.36 5.03 3.97
N VAL A 118 10.18 3.71 4.08
CA VAL A 118 10.32 3.00 5.36
C VAL A 118 11.80 2.70 5.61
N SER A 119 12.32 3.19 6.74
CA SER A 119 13.71 2.96 7.15
C SER A 119 13.83 1.85 8.20
N ASP A 120 15.07 1.48 8.54
CA ASP A 120 15.33 0.54 9.63
C ASP A 120 14.81 1.05 10.98
N ALA A 121 14.84 2.36 11.22
CA ALA A 121 14.28 2.97 12.43
C ALA A 121 12.76 2.75 12.54
N HIS A 122 12.03 2.88 11.43
CA HIS A 122 10.60 2.57 11.37
C HIS A 122 10.34 1.09 11.66
N LEU A 123 11.12 0.18 11.07
CA LEU A 123 10.99 -1.26 11.32
C LEU A 123 11.34 -1.63 12.77
N ARG A 124 12.37 -1.03 13.36
CA ARG A 124 12.72 -1.22 14.78
C ARG A 124 11.57 -0.79 15.68
N LYS A 125 10.96 0.36 15.38
CA LYS A 125 9.81 0.86 16.14
C LYS A 125 8.59 -0.05 15.99
N LEU A 126 8.32 -0.55 14.79
CA LEU A 126 7.27 -1.54 14.55
C LEU A 126 7.52 -2.82 15.36
N VAL A 127 8.74 -3.39 15.30
CA VAL A 127 9.11 -4.59 16.07
C VAL A 127 8.91 -4.36 17.56
N GLN A 128 9.38 -3.24 18.10
CA GLN A 128 9.17 -2.88 19.52
C GLN A 128 7.68 -2.86 19.88
N LYS A 129 6.86 -2.27 19.02
CA LYS A 129 5.42 -2.12 19.25
C LYS A 129 4.72 -3.48 19.27
N ILE A 130 4.93 -4.31 18.25
CA ILE A 130 4.23 -5.60 18.11
C ILE A 130 4.79 -6.71 19.01
N SER A 131 6.03 -6.58 19.50
CA SER A 131 6.61 -7.53 20.46
C SER A 131 6.23 -7.21 21.91
N SER A 132 5.59 -6.06 22.16
CA SER A 132 5.12 -5.67 23.49
C SER A 132 3.67 -6.10 23.77
N ASN A 133 2.98 -6.69 22.78
CA ASN A 133 1.65 -7.29 22.89
C ASN A 133 1.76 -8.81 23.04
#